data_AF-A0A540K4H1-F1
#
_entry.id   AF-A0A540K4H1-F1
#
_cell.length_a   1.000
_cell.length_b   1.000
_cell.length_c   1.000
_cell.angle_alpha   90.00
_cell.angle_beta   90.00
_cell.angle_gamma   90.00
#
_symmetry.space_group_name_H-M   'P 1'
#
loop_
_entity.id
_entity.type
_entity.pdbx_description
1 polymer ?
#
loop_
_entity_poly.entity_id
_entity_poly.type
_entity_poly.pdbx_seq_one_letter_code
_entity_poly.pdbx_strand_id
1 'polypeptide(L)'
;MRCCSTAFQMKWSSLFRKFFARVRTALERQFKQGRWEPLEHSNSNGMHLSIGSEHTEANRASDLFRFMRWLSSFLFFSCYPSAPYKRKIMAMELILIMLNVWSIVPATQEKNGSLCVEDRLYPYNRGMTLPDSTLLLVGSIIDSWDRLRENSFRILLHFPTPLPGISDQGMVQNVILWAKKLVCSPRVRETDAGALTLRLIFRKYVLQLGWTIRASVNVACLSGLESGDNQTYNSGYPVMEYIRSLIEWLDVSIEEGEKDLSEACQNSFVHGVLLTLRYAFEELDFNSDIAQSSISEMRHSLEKLLELVMRITSLALWVVSADAWHLPEDMDEVVDDDDSFLSEVPDEVEVKTSLLEDEDKNYKFVQNNRRSEQSVMVGCWLAMKEVSLLLGTITRKIPLPSTPSSESLDSETTSSCASVMMASDAMLDVKQLERIGNHFLEVLLKMKHNGAIDKTRAGFTALCNRLLCSNDPRQQL
;
A
#
# COMPACT_ATOMS: atom_id res chain seq x y z
N MET A 1 -18.13 -7.63 27.83
CA MET A 1 -16.87 -7.55 27.05
C MET A 1 -16.67 -6.11 26.60
N ARG A 2 -15.48 -5.52 26.79
CA ARG A 2 -15.17 -4.19 26.27
C ARG A 2 -15.12 -4.25 24.74
N CYS A 3 -15.68 -3.25 24.05
CA CYS A 3 -15.63 -3.14 22.59
C CYS A 3 -14.21 -3.12 22.02
N CYS A 4 -13.22 -2.80 22.87
CA CYS A 4 -11.79 -2.79 22.55
C CYS A 4 -11.11 -4.17 22.59
N SER A 5 -11.79 -5.21 23.09
CA SER A 5 -11.19 -6.55 23.16
C SER A 5 -11.11 -7.15 21.75
N THR A 6 -9.95 -7.68 21.38
CA THR A 6 -9.76 -8.43 20.12
C THR A 6 -10.79 -9.55 19.97
N ALA A 7 -11.08 -10.28 21.06
CA ALA A 7 -12.11 -11.32 21.09
C ALA A 7 -13.52 -10.77 20.78
N PHE A 8 -13.84 -9.57 21.29
CA PHE A 8 -15.10 -8.91 20.95
C PHE A 8 -15.14 -8.52 19.47
N GLN A 9 -14.09 -7.87 18.95
CA GLN A 9 -14.02 -7.44 17.54
C GLN A 9 -14.11 -8.62 16.57
N MET A 10 -13.43 -9.73 16.88
CA MET A 10 -13.50 -10.97 16.10
C MET A 10 -14.90 -11.58 16.11
N LYS A 11 -15.52 -11.69 17.29
CA LYS A 11 -16.88 -12.22 17.44
C LYS A 11 -17.91 -11.32 16.74
N TRP A 12 -17.79 -10.01 16.92
CA TRP A 12 -18.61 -9.00 16.26
C TRP A 12 -18.53 -9.11 14.75
N SER A 13 -17.32 -9.10 14.19
CA SER A 13 -17.07 -9.24 12.76
C SER A 13 -17.64 -10.54 12.19
N SER A 14 -17.48 -11.66 12.91
CA SER A 14 -18.04 -12.96 12.52
C SER A 14 -19.57 -12.96 12.48
N LEU A 15 -20.22 -12.35 13.49
CA LEU A 15 -21.67 -12.24 13.55
C LEU A 15 -22.22 -11.37 12.42
N PHE A 16 -21.60 -10.21 12.15
CA PHE A 16 -22.02 -9.34 11.06
C PHE A 16 -21.77 -9.96 9.68
N ARG A 17 -20.68 -10.69 9.49
CA ARG A 17 -20.44 -11.45 8.25
C ARG A 17 -21.57 -12.45 7.99
N LYS A 18 -21.97 -13.22 9.02
CA LYS A 18 -23.09 -14.17 8.93
C LYS A 18 -24.43 -13.45 8.70
N PHE A 19 -24.66 -12.35 9.41
CA PHE A 19 -25.86 -11.55 9.26
C PHE A 19 -26.00 -11.01 7.83
N PHE A 20 -24.99 -10.30 7.32
CA PHE A 20 -25.00 -9.74 5.97
C PHE A 20 -25.14 -10.82 4.89
N ALA A 21 -24.42 -11.94 4.99
CA ALA A 21 -24.56 -13.05 4.04
C ALA A 21 -25.99 -13.64 4.03
N ARG A 22 -26.62 -13.79 5.20
CA ARG A 22 -28.01 -14.24 5.32
C ARG A 22 -28.99 -13.23 4.75
N VAL A 23 -28.75 -11.93 4.98
CA VAL A 23 -29.57 -10.85 4.41
C VAL A 23 -29.49 -10.87 2.88
N ARG A 24 -28.28 -10.97 2.31
CA ARG A 24 -28.07 -11.10 0.86
C ARG A 24 -28.87 -12.29 0.30
N THR A 25 -28.67 -13.47 0.88
CA THR A 25 -29.35 -14.71 0.44
C THR A 25 -30.88 -14.60 0.55
N ALA A 26 -31.39 -13.99 1.63
CA ALA A 26 -32.82 -13.81 1.83
C ALA A 26 -33.44 -12.86 0.80
N LEU A 27 -32.79 -11.71 0.53
CA LEU A 27 -33.26 -10.74 -0.46
C LEU A 27 -33.17 -11.31 -1.89
N GLU A 28 -32.06 -11.97 -2.24
CA GLU A 28 -31.91 -12.64 -3.53
C GLU A 28 -32.97 -13.72 -3.76
N ARG A 29 -33.33 -14.47 -2.72
CA ARG A 29 -34.41 -15.48 -2.81
C ARG A 29 -35.75 -14.83 -3.11
N GLN A 30 -36.10 -13.76 -2.41
CA GLN A 30 -37.37 -13.06 -2.64
C GLN A 30 -37.43 -12.42 -4.03
N PHE A 31 -36.31 -11.85 -4.49
CA PHE A 31 -36.18 -11.28 -5.83
C PHE A 31 -36.31 -12.34 -6.93
N LYS A 32 -35.56 -13.45 -6.84
CA LYS A 32 -35.61 -14.55 -7.82
C LYS A 32 -36.99 -15.23 -7.90
N GLN A 33 -37.76 -15.20 -6.81
CA GLN A 33 -39.13 -15.71 -6.78
C GLN A 33 -40.16 -14.70 -7.34
N GLY A 34 -39.74 -13.50 -7.74
CA GLY A 34 -40.63 -12.44 -8.24
C GLY A 34 -41.58 -11.87 -7.18
N ARG A 35 -41.36 -12.19 -5.90
CA ARG A 35 -42.24 -11.78 -4.78
C ARG A 35 -41.97 -10.36 -4.30
N TRP A 36 -40.78 -9.84 -4.59
CA TRP A 36 -40.34 -8.53 -4.16
C TRP A 36 -39.32 -7.97 -5.13
N GLU A 37 -39.47 -6.69 -5.48
CA GLU A 37 -38.44 -5.93 -6.19
C GLU A 37 -38.01 -4.71 -5.36
N PRO A 38 -36.73 -4.31 -5.43
CA PRO A 38 -36.25 -3.09 -4.81
C PRO A 38 -36.88 -1.88 -5.51
N LEU A 39 -37.68 -1.11 -4.78
CA LEU A 39 -38.19 0.18 -5.26
C LEU A 39 -37.03 1.18 -5.36
N GLU A 40 -36.38 1.26 -6.52
CA GLU A 40 -35.68 2.48 -6.94
C GLU A 40 -36.73 3.55 -7.24
N HIS A 41 -36.56 4.75 -6.72
CA HIS A 41 -37.57 5.81 -6.82
C HIS A 41 -38.07 6.00 -8.26
N SER A 42 -39.35 5.67 -8.54
CA SER A 42 -40.29 6.54 -9.26
C SER A 42 -41.68 5.92 -9.40
N ASN A 43 -42.66 6.81 -9.33
CA ASN A 43 -44.04 6.69 -9.79
C ASN A 43 -44.96 5.71 -9.05
N SER A 44 -45.69 6.30 -8.11
CA SER A 44 -47.09 5.96 -7.85
C SER A 44 -47.87 5.86 -9.16
N ASN A 45 -47.90 4.68 -9.77
CA ASN A 45 -48.99 4.20 -10.63
C ASN A 45 -48.66 2.81 -11.13
N GLY A 46 -49.16 1.80 -10.41
CA GLY A 46 -49.01 0.39 -10.75
C GLY A 46 -49.58 -0.49 -9.66
N MET A 47 -50.80 -0.16 -9.23
CA MET A 47 -51.54 -0.91 -8.23
C MET A 47 -51.97 -2.24 -8.86
N HIS A 48 -51.27 -3.33 -8.53
CA HIS A 48 -51.83 -4.67 -8.67
C HIS A 48 -51.61 -5.41 -7.34
N LEU A 49 -52.58 -5.21 -6.44
CA LEU A 49 -52.60 -5.74 -5.08
C LEU A 49 -53.14 -7.18 -5.11
N SER A 50 -52.29 -8.17 -4.85
CA SER A 50 -52.72 -9.48 -4.36
C SER A 50 -52.78 -9.45 -2.83
N ILE A 51 -53.97 -9.70 -2.27
CA ILE A 51 -54.25 -9.69 -0.83
C ILE A 51 -53.91 -11.08 -0.26
N GLY A 52 -52.89 -11.17 0.60
CA GLY A 52 -52.49 -12.42 1.28
C GLY A 52 -51.03 -12.40 1.70
N SER A 53 -50.58 -13.41 2.46
CA SER A 53 -49.24 -13.57 3.08
C SER A 53 -48.04 -13.04 2.28
N GLU A 54 -48.10 -13.05 0.95
CA GLU A 54 -47.10 -12.46 0.03
C GLU A 54 -46.83 -10.97 0.31
N HIS A 55 -47.85 -10.16 0.61
CA HIS A 55 -47.67 -8.74 0.96
C HIS A 55 -46.87 -8.57 2.27
N THR A 56 -47.00 -9.49 3.22
CA THR A 56 -46.22 -9.44 4.47
C THR A 56 -44.77 -9.84 4.27
N GLU A 57 -44.49 -10.79 3.37
CA GLU A 57 -43.11 -11.18 3.01
C GLU A 57 -42.42 -10.08 2.20
N ALA A 58 -43.10 -9.52 1.20
CA ALA A 58 -42.60 -8.39 0.41
C ALA A 58 -42.32 -7.15 1.27
N ASN A 59 -43.21 -6.83 2.22
CA ASN A 59 -42.99 -5.76 3.18
C ASN A 59 -41.75 -6.01 4.06
N ARG A 60 -41.58 -7.23 4.60
CA ARG A 60 -40.40 -7.59 5.40
C ARG A 60 -39.11 -7.47 4.58
N ALA A 61 -39.11 -7.89 3.32
CA ALA A 61 -37.98 -7.75 2.42
C ALA A 61 -37.67 -6.25 2.16
N SER A 62 -38.70 -5.44 1.92
CA SER A 62 -38.54 -3.99 1.74
C SER A 62 -37.98 -3.31 3.00
N ASP A 63 -38.45 -3.68 4.19
CA ASP A 63 -37.98 -3.11 5.45
C ASP A 63 -36.54 -3.51 5.74
N LEU A 64 -36.19 -4.76 5.47
CA LEU A 64 -34.82 -5.25 5.59
C LEU A 64 -33.89 -4.52 4.62
N PHE A 65 -34.29 -4.35 3.35
CA PHE A 65 -33.50 -3.62 2.37
C PHE A 65 -33.33 -2.14 2.76
N ARG A 66 -34.40 -1.49 3.25
CA ARG A 66 -34.35 -0.11 3.74
C ARG A 66 -33.44 0.03 4.96
N PHE A 67 -33.51 -0.92 5.90
CA PHE A 67 -32.60 -0.98 7.05
C PHE A 67 -31.14 -1.10 6.60
N MET A 68 -30.85 -1.98 5.64
CA MET A 68 -29.49 -2.13 5.13
C MET A 68 -28.96 -0.87 4.43
N ARG A 69 -29.83 -0.14 3.70
CA ARG A 69 -29.50 1.17 3.10
C ARG A 69 -29.27 2.27 4.13
N TRP A 70 -30.07 2.29 5.19
CA TRP A 70 -29.84 3.19 6.32
C TRP A 70 -28.52 2.85 7.02
N LEU A 71 -28.26 1.57 7.27
CA LEU A 71 -27.06 1.10 7.94
C LEU A 71 -25.81 1.48 7.15
N SER A 72 -25.77 1.24 5.84
CA SER A 72 -24.62 1.63 5.00
C SER A 72 -24.35 3.14 5.08
N SER A 73 -25.40 3.95 5.00
CA SER A 73 -25.31 5.41 5.12
C SER A 73 -24.80 5.81 6.52
N PHE A 74 -25.35 5.22 7.58
CA PHE A 74 -24.96 5.49 8.97
C PHE A 74 -23.48 5.16 9.25
N LEU A 75 -22.99 4.04 8.70
CA LEU A 75 -21.59 3.65 8.83
C LEU A 75 -20.68 4.66 8.13
N PHE A 76 -21.00 5.05 6.89
CA PHE A 76 -20.24 6.08 6.18
C PHE A 76 -20.23 7.43 6.91
N PHE A 77 -21.40 7.89 7.38
CA PHE A 77 -21.48 9.13 8.18
C PHE A 77 -20.76 9.03 9.52
N SER A 78 -20.47 7.82 10.01
CA SER A 78 -19.67 7.63 11.23
C SER A 78 -18.16 7.79 10.99
N CYS A 79 -17.73 7.94 9.75
CA CYS A 79 -16.34 8.17 9.35
C CYS A 79 -15.98 9.66 9.17
N TYR A 80 -16.81 10.59 9.68
CA TYR A 80 -16.54 12.04 9.56
C TYR A 80 -15.17 12.46 10.12
N PRO A 81 -14.58 13.56 9.62
CA PRO A 81 -13.31 14.08 10.13
C PRO A 81 -13.33 14.27 11.65
N SER A 82 -12.24 13.93 12.33
CA SER A 82 -12.13 14.01 13.81
C SER A 82 -13.10 13.13 14.61
N ALA A 83 -13.83 12.21 13.97
CA ALA A 83 -14.62 11.23 14.71
C ALA A 83 -13.73 10.37 15.64
N PRO A 84 -14.20 10.01 16.84
CA PRO A 84 -13.43 9.19 17.78
C PRO A 84 -12.96 7.88 17.15
N TYR A 85 -11.72 7.46 17.45
CA TYR A 85 -11.11 6.25 16.89
C TYR A 85 -12.05 5.05 16.92
N LYS A 86 -12.69 4.79 18.08
CA LYS A 86 -13.59 3.65 18.27
C LYS A 86 -14.83 3.68 17.39
N ARG A 87 -15.32 4.87 17.04
CA ARG A 87 -16.45 5.04 16.13
C ARG A 87 -16.02 4.75 14.69
N LYS A 88 -14.92 5.36 14.25
CA LYS A 88 -14.37 5.17 12.89
C LYS A 88 -13.99 3.71 12.63
N ILE A 89 -13.26 3.08 13.55
CA ILE A 89 -12.75 1.71 13.34
C ILE A 89 -13.89 0.71 13.21
N MET A 90 -14.90 0.78 14.09
CA MET A 90 -16.07 -0.10 14.05
C MET A 90 -16.88 0.13 12.76
N ALA A 91 -17.01 1.40 12.33
CA ALA A 91 -17.71 1.73 11.11
C ALA A 91 -16.98 1.19 9.86
N MET A 92 -15.68 1.46 9.74
CA MET A 92 -14.86 1.01 8.61
C MET A 92 -14.72 -0.52 8.55
N GLU A 93 -14.56 -1.20 9.69
CA GLU A 93 -14.55 -2.67 9.74
C GLU A 93 -15.89 -3.25 9.24
N LEU A 94 -17.02 -2.68 9.66
CA LEU A 94 -18.33 -3.10 9.16
C LEU A 94 -18.53 -2.79 7.68
N ILE A 95 -18.08 -1.63 7.20
CA ILE A 95 -18.10 -1.28 5.77
C ILE A 95 -17.32 -2.32 4.97
N LEU A 96 -16.10 -2.68 5.39
CA LEU A 96 -15.30 -3.72 4.74
C LEU A 96 -16.01 -5.08 4.74
N ILE A 97 -16.67 -5.47 5.84
CA ILE A 97 -17.45 -6.73 5.87
C ILE A 97 -18.65 -6.63 4.91
N MET A 98 -19.33 -5.49 4.83
CA MET A 98 -20.41 -5.27 3.86
C MET A 98 -19.90 -5.37 2.42
N LEU A 99 -18.76 -4.75 2.11
CA LEU A 99 -18.16 -4.75 0.76
C LEU A 99 -17.75 -6.14 0.27
N ASN A 100 -17.37 -7.02 1.20
CA ASN A 100 -17.12 -8.43 0.89
C ASN A 100 -18.39 -9.22 0.55
N VAL A 101 -19.57 -8.72 0.96
CA VAL A 101 -20.86 -9.36 0.68
C VAL A 101 -21.54 -8.73 -0.52
N TRP A 102 -21.51 -7.41 -0.65
CA TRP A 102 -22.03 -6.66 -1.79
C TRP A 102 -20.91 -5.81 -2.38
N SER A 103 -20.45 -6.12 -3.59
CA SER A 103 -19.47 -5.25 -4.25
C SER A 103 -20.14 -3.95 -4.70
N ILE A 104 -19.42 -2.82 -4.64
CA ILE A 104 -19.87 -1.55 -5.21
C ILE A 104 -19.83 -1.61 -6.74
N VAL A 105 -18.77 -2.21 -7.28
CA VAL A 105 -18.60 -2.41 -8.72
C VAL A 105 -18.92 -3.88 -9.02
N PRO A 106 -19.93 -4.18 -9.86
CA PRO A 106 -20.23 -5.54 -10.26
C PRO A 106 -19.02 -6.16 -10.95
N ALA A 107 -18.71 -7.42 -10.62
CA ALA A 107 -17.76 -8.18 -11.41
C ALA A 107 -18.39 -8.34 -12.80
N THR A 108 -17.77 -7.75 -13.83
CA THR A 108 -18.14 -7.79 -15.26
C THR A 108 -19.23 -6.81 -15.74
N GLN A 109 -18.80 -5.74 -16.43
CA GLN A 109 -19.43 -5.33 -17.69
C GLN A 109 -19.19 -6.44 -18.72
N GLU A 110 -19.90 -7.57 -18.60
CA GLU A 110 -19.95 -8.56 -19.66
C GLU A 110 -21.06 -8.16 -20.63
N LYS A 111 -20.63 -7.71 -21.81
CA LYS A 111 -21.31 -7.74 -23.11
C LYS A 111 -22.67 -8.48 -23.09
N ASN A 112 -23.74 -7.76 -22.76
CA ASN A 112 -25.12 -7.87 -23.26
C ASN A 112 -26.02 -7.09 -22.29
N GLY A 113 -26.89 -6.23 -22.81
CA GLY A 113 -27.67 -5.21 -22.06
C GLY A 113 -28.73 -5.74 -21.07
N SER A 114 -28.48 -6.83 -20.37
CA SER A 114 -29.27 -7.29 -19.23
C SER A 114 -28.52 -6.95 -17.94
N LEU A 115 -28.98 -5.93 -17.22
CA LEU A 115 -28.58 -5.65 -15.84
C LEU A 115 -28.64 -6.96 -15.04
N CYS A 116 -27.52 -7.36 -14.42
CA CYS A 116 -27.49 -8.59 -13.65
C CYS A 116 -28.38 -8.44 -12.41
N VAL A 117 -28.95 -9.54 -11.90
CA VAL A 117 -29.74 -9.57 -10.65
C VAL A 117 -28.97 -8.93 -9.48
N GLU A 118 -27.64 -9.00 -9.53
CA GLU A 118 -26.72 -8.40 -8.55
C GLU A 118 -26.74 -6.86 -8.55
N ASP A 119 -27.05 -6.22 -9.69
CA ASP A 119 -27.04 -4.76 -9.85
C ASP A 119 -28.22 -4.08 -9.16
N ARG A 120 -29.26 -4.80 -8.75
CA ARG A 120 -30.44 -4.19 -8.11
C ARG A 120 -30.49 -4.36 -6.60
N LEU A 121 -29.63 -5.22 -6.04
CA LEU A 121 -29.70 -5.64 -4.63
C LEU A 121 -28.59 -5.07 -3.75
N TYR A 122 -27.79 -4.11 -4.24
CA TYR A 122 -26.78 -3.48 -3.42
C TYR A 122 -27.41 -2.52 -2.40
N PRO A 123 -27.12 -2.66 -1.09
CA PRO A 123 -27.71 -1.83 -0.05
C PRO A 123 -26.96 -0.50 0.13
N TYR A 124 -26.27 0.01 -0.90
CA TYR A 124 -25.50 1.24 -0.82
C TYR A 124 -26.31 2.44 -1.28
N ASN A 125 -26.15 3.56 -0.59
CA ASN A 125 -26.72 4.81 -1.04
C ASN A 125 -25.90 5.37 -2.22
N ARG A 126 -26.55 5.99 -3.22
CA ARG A 126 -25.85 6.67 -4.33
C ARG A 126 -24.85 7.71 -3.82
N GLY A 127 -25.10 8.30 -2.66
CA GLY A 127 -24.18 9.24 -1.99
C GLY A 127 -22.81 8.65 -1.63
N MET A 128 -22.70 7.32 -1.52
CA MET A 128 -21.50 6.65 -1.02
C MET A 128 -20.30 6.72 -1.98
N THR A 129 -20.57 6.73 -3.29
CA THR A 129 -19.57 6.83 -4.35
C THR A 129 -19.55 8.22 -5.00
N LEU A 130 -20.11 9.24 -4.33
CA LEU A 130 -19.96 10.61 -4.82
C LEU A 130 -18.52 11.11 -4.62
N PRO A 131 -18.09 12.12 -5.40
CA PRO A 131 -16.78 12.76 -5.24
C PRO A 131 -16.46 13.14 -3.79
N ASP A 132 -17.39 13.78 -3.08
CA ASP A 132 -17.17 14.24 -1.70
C ASP A 132 -16.90 13.07 -0.73
N SER A 133 -17.62 11.96 -0.88
CA SER A 133 -17.44 10.76 -0.06
C SER A 133 -16.09 10.08 -0.34
N THR A 134 -15.67 10.08 -1.61
CA THR A 134 -14.38 9.56 -2.04
C THR A 134 -13.24 10.40 -1.47
N LEU A 135 -13.33 11.73 -1.59
CA LEU A 135 -12.35 12.67 -1.06
C LEU A 135 -12.26 12.61 0.47
N LEU A 136 -13.38 12.39 1.17
CA LEU A 136 -13.40 12.20 2.63
C LEU A 136 -12.60 10.94 3.04
N LEU A 137 -12.75 9.84 2.31
CA LEU A 137 -11.98 8.62 2.55
C LEU A 137 -10.50 8.79 2.18
N VAL A 138 -10.18 9.50 1.08
CA VAL A 138 -8.79 9.82 0.71
C VAL A 138 -8.15 10.68 1.80
N GLY A 139 -8.86 11.68 2.32
CA GLY A 139 -8.44 12.46 3.48
C GLY A 139 -8.34 11.65 4.78
N SER A 140 -8.96 10.47 4.85
CA SER A 140 -8.82 9.56 6.00
C SER A 140 -7.56 8.68 5.92
N ILE A 141 -6.83 8.69 4.80
CA ILE A 141 -5.53 7.99 4.68
C ILE A 141 -4.45 8.65 5.55
N ILE A 142 -4.59 9.94 5.91
CA ILE A 142 -3.68 10.66 6.83
C ILE A 142 -4.14 10.63 8.31
N ASP A 143 -5.03 9.70 8.67
CA ASP A 143 -5.48 9.55 10.07
C ASP A 143 -4.31 9.17 11.01
N SER A 144 -4.37 9.57 12.28
CA SER A 144 -3.31 9.28 13.26
C SER A 144 -3.16 7.78 13.56
N TRP A 145 -4.17 6.96 13.25
CA TRP A 145 -4.19 5.54 13.59
C TRP A 145 -3.98 4.65 12.36
N ASP A 146 -2.95 3.79 12.38
CA ASP A 146 -2.56 2.87 11.30
C ASP A 146 -3.75 2.07 10.74
N ARG A 147 -4.56 1.49 11.63
CA ARG A 147 -5.72 0.68 11.23
C ARG A 147 -6.79 1.49 10.48
N LEU A 148 -6.93 2.79 10.78
CA LEU A 148 -7.88 3.65 10.07
C LEU A 148 -7.33 4.02 8.69
N ARG A 149 -6.03 4.29 8.57
CA ARG A 149 -5.37 4.56 7.29
C ARG A 149 -5.49 3.37 6.35
N GLU A 150 -5.14 2.18 6.83
CA GLU A 150 -5.24 0.93 6.06
C GLU A 150 -6.69 0.61 5.69
N ASN A 151 -7.65 0.74 6.61
CA ASN A 151 -9.05 0.49 6.29
C ASN A 151 -9.59 1.49 5.26
N SER A 152 -9.20 2.76 5.33
CA SER A 152 -9.59 3.77 4.33
C SER A 152 -9.08 3.41 2.94
N PHE A 153 -7.79 3.05 2.85
CA PHE A 153 -7.17 2.54 1.63
C PHE A 153 -7.94 1.32 1.08
N ARG A 154 -8.21 0.32 1.92
CA ARG A 154 -8.92 -0.91 1.51
C ARG A 154 -10.36 -0.63 1.05
N ILE A 155 -11.08 0.28 1.70
CA ILE A 155 -12.44 0.67 1.26
C ILE A 155 -12.36 1.33 -0.13
N LEU A 156 -11.40 2.23 -0.35
CA LEU A 156 -11.21 2.90 -1.65
C LEU A 156 -10.84 1.94 -2.79
N LEU A 157 -10.20 0.81 -2.49
CA LEU A 157 -9.97 -0.23 -3.51
C LEU A 157 -11.26 -0.80 -4.09
N HIS A 158 -12.35 -0.83 -3.32
CA HIS A 158 -13.67 -1.29 -3.79
C HIS A 158 -14.46 -0.22 -4.56
N PHE A 159 -14.02 1.04 -4.56
CA PHE A 159 -14.70 2.12 -5.29
C PHE A 159 -14.51 1.98 -6.81
N PRO A 160 -15.33 2.65 -7.64
CA PRO A 160 -15.13 2.72 -9.08
C PRO A 160 -13.73 3.20 -9.48
N THR A 161 -13.30 2.82 -10.69
CA THR A 161 -12.02 3.22 -11.28
C THR A 161 -12.32 3.90 -12.62
N PRO A 162 -11.92 5.17 -12.85
CA PRO A 162 -11.21 6.06 -11.92
C PRO A 162 -12.04 6.40 -10.67
N LEU A 163 -11.36 6.85 -9.61
CA LEU A 163 -12.06 7.23 -8.38
C LEU A 163 -12.95 8.46 -8.63
N PRO A 164 -14.20 8.47 -8.14
CA PRO A 164 -15.09 9.62 -8.28
C PRO A 164 -14.45 10.89 -7.68
N GLY A 165 -14.38 11.96 -8.47
CA GLY A 165 -13.73 13.22 -8.06
C GLY A 165 -12.21 13.27 -8.28
N ILE A 166 -11.58 12.18 -8.71
CA ILE A 166 -10.15 12.11 -9.05
C ILE A 166 -10.01 11.44 -10.44
N SER A 167 -10.82 11.86 -11.41
CA SER A 167 -10.87 11.22 -12.73
C SER A 167 -10.02 11.91 -13.78
N ASP A 168 -9.75 13.19 -13.58
CA ASP A 168 -8.95 14.03 -14.45
C ASP A 168 -7.46 14.01 -14.07
N GLN A 169 -6.61 14.18 -15.09
CA GLN A 169 -5.16 14.13 -14.97
C GLN A 169 -4.64 15.18 -13.97
N GLY A 170 -5.25 16.37 -13.94
CA GLY A 170 -4.90 17.45 -13.02
C GLY A 170 -5.15 17.07 -11.55
N MET A 171 -6.30 16.49 -11.23
CA MET A 171 -6.56 16.01 -9.87
C MET A 171 -5.65 14.86 -9.48
N VAL A 172 -5.35 13.91 -10.38
CA VAL A 172 -4.39 12.83 -10.09
C VAL A 172 -3.00 13.41 -9.80
N GLN A 173 -2.55 14.40 -10.59
CA GLN A 173 -1.28 15.09 -10.37
C GLN A 173 -1.26 15.82 -9.01
N ASN A 174 -2.34 16.51 -8.63
CA ASN A 174 -2.46 17.16 -7.33
C ASN A 174 -2.37 16.17 -6.17
N VAL A 175 -3.02 15.01 -6.29
CA VAL A 175 -2.96 13.94 -5.29
C VAL A 175 -1.55 13.36 -5.19
N ILE A 176 -0.85 13.16 -6.31
CA ILE A 176 0.55 12.70 -6.30
C ILE A 176 1.47 13.73 -5.64
N LEU A 177 1.31 15.03 -5.95
CA LEU A 177 2.10 16.11 -5.33
C LEU A 177 1.86 16.17 -3.82
N TRP A 178 0.61 16.02 -3.38
CA TRP A 178 0.28 15.93 -1.96
C TRP A 178 0.91 14.69 -1.31
N ALA A 179 0.77 13.51 -1.92
CA ALA A 179 1.35 12.28 -1.42
C ALA A 179 2.89 12.35 -1.33
N LYS A 180 3.55 12.98 -2.32
CA LYS A 180 5.00 13.19 -2.33
C LYS A 180 5.48 14.00 -1.13
N LYS A 181 4.77 15.07 -0.77
CA LYS A 181 5.08 15.87 0.43
C LYS A 181 4.99 15.02 1.71
N LEU A 182 4.00 14.14 1.79
CA LEU A 182 3.82 13.24 2.92
C LEU A 182 4.91 12.16 3.00
N VAL A 183 5.30 11.60 1.85
CA VAL A 183 6.40 10.61 1.77
C VAL A 183 7.72 11.18 2.29
N CYS A 184 8.01 12.46 2.03
CA CYS A 184 9.18 13.16 2.57
C CYS A 184 9.00 13.72 3.99
N SER A 185 7.86 13.47 4.65
CA SER A 185 7.66 13.95 6.02
C SER A 185 8.55 13.17 6.99
N PRO A 186 9.18 13.83 7.99
CA PRO A 186 9.90 13.13 9.05
C PRO A 186 8.97 12.33 9.97
N ARG A 187 7.65 12.58 9.92
CA ARG A 187 6.67 11.86 10.74
C ARG A 187 6.27 10.56 10.05
N VAL A 188 6.61 9.43 10.66
CA VAL A 188 6.33 8.07 10.15
C VAL A 188 4.86 7.88 9.74
N ARG A 189 3.90 8.43 10.50
CA ARG A 189 2.47 8.35 10.17
C ARG A 189 2.08 9.11 8.89
N GLU A 190 2.77 10.20 8.59
CA GLU A 190 2.56 10.97 7.36
C GLU A 190 3.25 10.24 6.20
N THR A 191 4.47 9.75 6.41
CA THR A 191 5.20 8.94 5.42
C THR A 191 4.40 7.74 4.93
N ASP A 192 3.84 6.96 5.84
CA ASP A 192 3.02 5.80 5.48
C ASP A 192 1.67 6.20 4.85
N ALA A 193 1.07 7.32 5.25
CA ALA A 193 -0.10 7.87 4.56
C ALA A 193 0.21 8.28 3.10
N GLY A 194 1.37 8.89 2.86
CA GLY A 194 1.87 9.23 1.54
C GLY A 194 2.10 7.98 0.69
N ALA A 195 2.78 6.98 1.25
CA ALA A 195 3.05 5.71 0.58
C ALA A 195 1.76 4.94 0.25
N LEU A 196 0.77 4.89 1.16
CA LEU A 196 -0.56 4.31 0.91
C LEU A 196 -1.33 5.07 -0.17
N THR A 197 -1.20 6.39 -0.23
CA THR A 197 -1.81 7.20 -1.29
C THR A 197 -1.18 6.89 -2.65
N LEU A 198 0.15 6.80 -2.72
CA LEU A 198 0.85 6.39 -3.95
C LEU A 198 0.53 4.95 -4.34
N ARG A 199 0.37 4.04 -3.38
CA ARG A 199 -0.12 2.67 -3.60
C ARG A 199 -1.52 2.66 -4.21
N LEU A 200 -2.43 3.52 -3.72
CA LEU A 200 -3.77 3.68 -4.30
C LEU A 200 -3.71 4.17 -5.74
N ILE A 201 -2.86 5.17 -6.02
CA ILE A 201 -2.64 5.69 -7.37
C ILE A 201 -2.10 4.58 -8.30
N PHE A 202 -1.09 3.85 -7.84
CA PHE A 202 -0.52 2.73 -8.58
C PHE A 202 -1.58 1.68 -8.90
N ARG A 203 -2.38 1.27 -7.91
CA ARG A 203 -3.38 0.23 -8.07
C ARG A 203 -4.54 0.63 -8.99
N LYS A 204 -5.04 1.87 -8.86
CA LYS A 204 -6.22 2.35 -9.59
C LYS A 204 -5.90 2.90 -10.97
N TYR A 205 -4.80 3.63 -11.13
CA TYR A 205 -4.53 4.34 -12.39
C TYR A 205 -3.47 3.63 -13.22
N VAL A 206 -2.38 3.17 -12.62
CA VAL A 206 -1.32 2.47 -13.37
C VAL A 206 -1.78 1.05 -13.73
N LEU A 207 -2.16 0.24 -12.74
CA LEU A 207 -2.50 -1.17 -12.97
C LEU A 207 -3.86 -1.39 -13.64
N GLN A 208 -4.90 -0.63 -13.27
CA GLN A 208 -6.26 -0.86 -13.78
C GLN A 208 -6.59 -0.01 -15.02
N LEU A 209 -6.10 1.23 -15.13
CA LEU A 209 -6.36 2.11 -16.27
C LEU A 209 -5.20 2.18 -17.28
N GLY A 210 -4.02 1.64 -16.96
CA GLY A 210 -2.84 1.71 -17.83
C GLY A 210 -2.26 3.11 -17.97
N TRP A 211 -2.47 4.00 -16.98
CA TRP A 211 -1.93 5.35 -17.02
C TRP A 211 -0.42 5.35 -16.78
N THR A 212 0.30 6.13 -17.58
CA THR A 212 1.74 6.32 -17.40
C THR A 212 1.96 7.43 -16.39
N ILE A 213 2.44 7.07 -15.20
CA ILE A 213 2.62 8.00 -14.08
C ILE A 213 4.09 7.99 -13.66
N ARG A 214 4.70 9.19 -13.60
CA ARG A 214 6.01 9.41 -12.98
C ARG A 214 5.83 10.10 -11.64
N ALA A 215 6.30 9.46 -10.58
CA ALA A 215 6.30 10.01 -9.23
C ALA A 215 7.57 10.83 -8.89
N SER A 216 8.57 10.85 -9.79
CA SER A 216 9.89 11.47 -9.58
C SER A 216 9.87 13.01 -9.66
N VAL A 217 11.03 13.64 -9.91
CA VAL A 217 11.28 15.10 -9.82
C VAL A 217 10.24 15.93 -10.61
N ASN A 218 9.81 15.45 -11.77
CA ASN A 218 8.73 16.05 -12.55
C ASN A 218 7.52 15.12 -12.56
N VAL A 219 6.52 15.43 -11.72
CA VAL A 219 5.26 14.66 -11.70
C VAL A 219 4.58 14.81 -13.06
N ALA A 220 4.49 13.68 -13.77
CA ALA A 220 3.83 13.59 -15.05
C ALA A 220 2.79 12.47 -14.99
N CYS A 221 1.63 12.72 -15.56
CA CYS A 221 0.54 11.76 -15.65
C CYS A 221 0.07 11.80 -17.10
N LEU A 222 0.08 10.67 -17.80
CA LEU A 222 -0.40 10.57 -19.17
C LEU A 222 -1.47 9.49 -19.21
N SER A 223 -2.69 9.89 -19.56
CA SER A 223 -3.78 8.95 -19.86
C SER A 223 -3.51 8.31 -21.21
N GLY A 224 -3.55 6.98 -21.29
CA GLY A 224 -3.21 6.21 -22.50
C GLY A 224 -4.17 6.37 -23.69
N LEU A 225 -4.99 7.43 -23.73
CA LEU A 225 -6.06 7.60 -24.72
C LEU A 225 -5.82 8.69 -25.78
N GLU A 226 -4.66 9.34 -25.83
CA GLU A 226 -4.37 10.34 -26.86
C GLU A 226 -3.42 9.78 -27.94
N SER A 227 -4.04 9.17 -28.95
CA SER A 227 -3.43 9.02 -30.27
C SER A 227 -3.54 10.36 -31.01
N GLY A 228 -2.41 11.01 -31.27
CA GLY A 228 -2.40 12.16 -32.17
C GLY A 228 -1.26 13.16 -32.00
N ASP A 229 0.00 12.74 -31.86
CA ASP A 229 1.06 13.31 -32.71
C ASP A 229 2.40 12.58 -32.58
N ASN A 230 3.13 12.54 -33.70
CA ASN A 230 4.42 11.88 -33.85
C ASN A 230 5.52 12.52 -33.00
N GLN A 231 5.74 12.00 -31.79
CA GLN A 231 7.06 12.02 -31.15
C GLN A 231 7.36 10.63 -30.59
N THR A 232 8.58 10.18 -30.81
CA THR A 232 9.12 8.86 -30.50
C THR A 232 9.11 8.59 -28.99
N TYR A 233 7.95 8.26 -28.42
CA TYR A 233 7.85 7.79 -27.06
C TYR A 233 8.09 6.28 -27.08
N ASN A 234 9.22 5.86 -26.48
CA ASN A 234 9.45 4.46 -26.14
C ASN A 234 8.16 3.90 -25.53
N SER A 235 7.68 2.78 -26.07
CA SER A 235 6.52 2.02 -25.63
C SER A 235 6.76 1.40 -24.25
N GLY A 236 6.98 2.24 -23.24
CA GLY A 236 7.25 1.84 -21.88
C GLY A 236 5.96 1.34 -21.25
N TYR A 237 5.97 0.10 -20.76
CA TYR A 237 4.89 -0.43 -19.93
C TYR A 237 4.64 0.53 -18.76
N PRO A 238 3.40 1.03 -18.54
CA PRO A 238 3.10 2.03 -17.51
C PRO A 238 3.60 1.66 -16.11
N VAL A 239 3.56 0.35 -15.79
CA VAL A 239 4.11 -0.24 -14.58
C VAL A 239 5.61 -0.01 -14.46
N MET A 240 6.35 -0.29 -15.54
CA MET A 240 7.80 -0.13 -15.56
C MET A 240 8.20 1.32 -15.41
N GLU A 241 7.48 2.23 -16.07
CA GLU A 241 7.73 3.66 -15.94
C GLU A 241 7.50 4.15 -14.50
N TYR A 242 6.45 3.65 -13.84
CA TYR A 242 6.19 3.97 -12.44
C TYR A 242 7.31 3.47 -11.52
N ILE A 243 7.70 2.20 -11.62
CA ILE A 243 8.80 1.61 -10.82
C ILE A 243 10.11 2.33 -11.07
N ARG A 244 10.46 2.59 -12.33
CA ARG A 244 11.65 3.35 -12.73
C ARG A 244 11.66 4.73 -12.10
N SER A 245 10.52 5.44 -12.12
CA SER A 245 10.41 6.76 -11.49
C SER A 245 10.62 6.73 -9.97
N LEU A 246 10.19 5.67 -9.29
CA LEU A 246 10.44 5.51 -7.85
C LEU A 246 11.91 5.19 -7.56
N ILE A 247 12.57 4.40 -8.40
CA ILE A 247 14.01 4.10 -8.29
C ILE A 247 14.85 5.35 -8.55
N GLU A 248 14.49 6.17 -9.55
CA GLU A 248 15.13 7.48 -9.77
C GLU A 248 14.97 8.41 -8.56
N TRP A 249 13.77 8.45 -7.97
CA TRP A 249 13.56 9.23 -6.76
C TRP A 249 14.41 8.72 -5.60
N LEU A 250 14.55 7.40 -5.45
CA LEU A 250 15.42 6.81 -4.43
C LEU A 250 16.90 7.21 -4.64
N ASP A 251 17.39 7.18 -5.88
CA ASP A 251 18.77 7.58 -6.21
C ASP A 251 19.03 9.04 -5.81
N VAL A 252 18.11 9.95 -6.17
CA VAL A 252 18.20 11.37 -5.78
C VAL A 252 18.24 11.53 -4.26
N SER A 253 17.38 10.83 -3.51
CA SER A 253 17.37 10.91 -2.05
C SER A 253 18.63 10.31 -1.40
N ILE A 254 19.27 9.34 -2.04
CA ILE A 254 20.58 8.82 -1.60
C ILE A 254 21.67 9.86 -1.86
N GLU A 255 21.71 10.47 -3.04
CA GLU A 255 22.67 11.53 -3.35
C GLU A 255 22.55 12.73 -2.40
N GLU A 256 21.34 13.07 -1.96
CA GLU A 256 21.11 14.08 -0.93
C GLU A 256 21.69 13.65 0.42
N GLY A 257 21.44 12.41 0.85
CA GLY A 257 22.00 11.88 2.10
C GLY A 257 23.52 11.67 2.09
N GLU A 258 24.13 11.37 0.94
CA GLU A 258 25.58 11.29 0.77
C GLU A 258 26.25 12.69 0.85
N LYS A 259 25.54 13.75 0.46
CA LYS A 259 26.00 15.15 0.58
C LYS A 259 25.86 15.67 2.01
N ASP A 260 24.66 15.53 2.58
CA ASP A 260 24.35 15.93 3.95
C ASP A 260 23.28 15.00 4.53
N LEU A 261 23.73 14.00 5.30
CA LEU A 261 22.85 13.03 5.95
C LEU A 261 21.93 13.70 6.98
N SER A 262 22.42 14.74 7.67
CA SER A 262 21.63 15.44 8.67
C SER A 262 20.46 16.19 8.05
N GLU A 263 20.70 16.90 6.94
CA GLU A 263 19.65 17.58 6.19
C GLU A 263 18.67 16.56 5.58
N ALA A 264 19.18 15.47 4.98
CA ALA A 264 18.32 14.45 4.39
C ALA A 264 17.38 13.80 5.41
N CYS A 265 17.85 13.53 6.63
CA CYS A 265 17.03 12.95 7.70
C CYS A 265 15.91 13.88 8.21
N GLN A 266 16.03 15.21 8.04
CA GLN A 266 14.91 16.13 8.30
C GLN A 266 13.73 15.92 7.34
N ASN A 267 13.99 15.34 6.16
CA ASN A 267 13.01 14.99 5.14
C ASN A 267 12.78 13.47 5.02
N SER A 268 12.89 12.72 6.13
CA SER A 268 12.70 11.25 6.18
C SER A 268 13.79 10.43 5.49
N PHE A 269 14.87 11.05 5.00
CA PHE A 269 15.92 10.43 4.21
C PHE A 269 15.32 9.57 3.06
N VAL A 270 15.50 8.25 3.09
CA VAL A 270 14.96 7.32 2.07
C VAL A 270 13.74 6.53 2.54
N HIS A 271 13.33 6.66 3.80
CA HIS A 271 12.33 5.79 4.43
C HIS A 271 11.03 5.72 3.62
N GLY A 272 10.46 6.88 3.28
CA GLY A 272 9.20 6.95 2.56
C GLY A 272 9.25 6.43 1.13
N VAL A 273 10.37 6.64 0.44
CA VAL A 273 10.55 6.16 -0.95
C VAL A 273 10.67 4.64 -0.97
N LEU A 274 11.46 4.07 -0.04
CA LEU A 274 11.55 2.62 0.14
C LEU A 274 10.21 1.97 0.48
N LEU A 275 9.44 2.61 1.38
CA LEU A 275 8.11 2.15 1.75
C LEU A 275 7.15 2.15 0.55
N THR A 276 7.20 3.22 -0.26
CA THR A 276 6.40 3.33 -1.49
C THR A 276 6.78 2.25 -2.51
N LEU A 277 8.08 2.01 -2.71
CA LEU A 277 8.59 0.91 -3.54
C LEU A 277 8.05 -0.43 -3.03
N ARG A 278 8.18 -0.71 -1.73
CA ARG A 278 7.69 -1.96 -1.13
C ARG A 278 6.20 -2.17 -1.41
N TYR A 279 5.38 -1.13 -1.26
CA TYR A 279 3.96 -1.19 -1.57
C TYR A 279 3.68 -1.42 -3.06
N ALA A 280 4.46 -0.82 -3.96
CA ALA A 280 4.34 -1.08 -5.39
C ALA A 280 4.67 -2.55 -5.72
N PHE A 281 5.77 -3.09 -5.19
CA PHE A 281 6.16 -4.50 -5.33
C PHE A 281 5.12 -5.46 -4.74
N GLU A 282 4.45 -5.08 -3.64
CA GLU A 282 3.39 -5.91 -3.04
C GLU A 282 2.12 -5.97 -3.92
N GLU A 283 1.81 -4.91 -4.66
CA GLU A 283 0.66 -4.87 -5.59
C GLU A 283 0.91 -5.61 -6.91
N LEU A 284 2.17 -5.83 -7.27
CA LEU A 284 2.52 -6.49 -8.52
C LEU A 284 2.25 -8.00 -8.47
N ASP A 285 1.65 -8.49 -9.56
CA ASP A 285 1.61 -9.90 -9.91
C ASP A 285 2.68 -10.19 -10.97
N PHE A 286 3.83 -10.67 -10.50
CA PHE A 286 4.98 -10.99 -11.33
C PHE A 286 4.76 -12.20 -12.26
N ASN A 287 3.65 -12.94 -12.09
CA ASN A 287 3.30 -14.03 -12.99
C ASN A 287 2.43 -13.57 -14.17
N SER A 288 1.94 -12.33 -14.15
CA SER A 288 1.07 -11.78 -15.21
C SER A 288 1.82 -11.57 -16.53
N ASP A 289 1.09 -11.63 -17.65
CA ASP A 289 1.64 -11.42 -19.00
C ASP A 289 2.37 -10.08 -19.14
N ILE A 290 1.88 -9.03 -18.47
CA ILE A 290 2.49 -7.70 -18.47
C ILE A 290 3.88 -7.74 -17.82
N ALA A 291 4.03 -8.43 -16.69
CA ALA A 291 5.30 -8.59 -16.01
C ALA A 291 6.28 -9.43 -16.86
N GLN A 292 5.79 -10.50 -17.49
CA GLN A 292 6.60 -11.35 -18.38
C GLN A 292 7.08 -10.60 -19.63
N SER A 293 6.24 -9.74 -20.19
CA SER A 293 6.59 -8.94 -21.37
C SER A 293 7.62 -7.83 -21.12
N SER A 294 7.93 -7.55 -19.84
CA SER A 294 8.87 -6.50 -19.39
C SER A 294 10.00 -7.05 -18.51
N ILE A 295 10.33 -8.34 -18.63
CA ILE A 295 11.37 -9.01 -17.83
C ILE A 295 12.72 -8.30 -17.93
N SER A 296 13.13 -7.88 -19.12
CA SER A 296 14.44 -7.27 -19.35
C SER A 296 14.58 -5.93 -18.63
N GLU A 297 13.57 -5.06 -18.77
CA GLU A 297 13.50 -3.77 -18.08
C GLU A 297 13.35 -3.94 -16.57
N MET A 298 12.56 -4.91 -16.11
CA MET A 298 12.41 -5.23 -14.70
C MET A 298 13.73 -5.70 -14.10
N ARG A 299 14.47 -6.55 -14.81
CA ARG A 299 15.78 -7.03 -14.37
C ARG A 299 16.78 -5.88 -14.20
N HIS A 300 16.83 -4.96 -15.16
CA HIS A 300 17.69 -3.77 -15.06
C HIS A 300 17.27 -2.86 -13.89
N SER A 301 15.96 -2.68 -13.69
CA SER A 301 15.43 -1.89 -12.58
C SER A 301 15.76 -2.53 -11.22
N LEU A 302 15.65 -3.86 -11.10
CA LEU A 302 16.02 -4.61 -9.90
C LEU A 302 17.52 -4.55 -9.61
N GLU A 303 18.36 -4.67 -10.63
CA GLU A 303 19.81 -4.55 -10.49
C GLU A 303 20.19 -3.17 -9.93
N LYS A 304 19.64 -2.10 -10.52
CA LYS A 304 19.84 -0.73 -10.02
C LYS A 304 19.29 -0.57 -8.60
N LEU A 305 18.11 -1.10 -8.30
CA LEU A 305 17.53 -1.04 -6.95
C LEU A 305 18.43 -1.75 -5.92
N LEU A 306 18.98 -2.92 -6.25
CA LEU A 306 19.91 -3.63 -5.37
C LEU A 306 21.20 -2.84 -5.14
N GLU A 307 21.73 -2.17 -6.16
CA GLU A 307 22.87 -1.26 -6.01
C GLU A 307 22.56 -0.12 -5.02
N LEU A 308 21.42 0.54 -5.19
CA LEU A 308 20.98 1.63 -4.32
C LEU A 308 20.75 1.17 -2.87
N VAL A 309 20.14 0.01 -2.67
CA VAL A 309 19.94 -0.59 -1.34
C VAL A 309 21.27 -0.83 -0.63
N MET A 310 22.31 -1.26 -1.36
CA MET A 310 23.64 -1.48 -0.79
C MET A 310 24.33 -0.16 -0.44
N ARG A 311 24.13 0.91 -1.23
CA ARG A 311 24.58 2.27 -0.90
C ARG A 311 23.91 2.79 0.37
N ILE A 312 22.58 2.67 0.49
CA ILE A 312 21.82 3.03 1.70
C ILE A 312 22.36 2.30 2.91
N THR A 313 22.56 0.98 2.78
CA THR A 313 23.08 0.13 3.86
C THR A 313 24.45 0.60 4.32
N SER A 314 25.34 0.89 3.36
CA SER A 314 26.67 1.38 3.65
C SER A 314 26.60 2.68 4.43
N LEU A 315 25.78 3.65 4.00
CA LEU A 315 25.62 4.95 4.65
C LEU A 315 25.00 4.83 6.06
N ALA A 316 23.94 4.05 6.21
CA ALA A 316 23.19 3.93 7.46
C ALA A 316 23.93 3.09 8.53
N LEU A 317 24.65 2.04 8.14
CA LEU A 317 25.38 1.19 9.10
C LEU A 317 26.43 1.97 9.90
N TRP A 318 27.05 3.03 9.34
CA TRP A 318 27.96 3.90 10.10
C TRP A 318 27.30 4.55 11.31
N VAL A 319 25.98 4.74 11.27
CA VAL A 319 25.20 5.43 12.31
C VAL A 319 24.58 4.45 13.30
N VAL A 320 24.06 3.32 12.82
CA VAL A 320 23.22 2.41 13.63
C VAL A 320 23.85 1.04 13.94
N SER A 321 25.09 0.81 13.53
CA SER A 321 25.84 -0.41 13.88
C SER A 321 26.32 -0.39 15.34
N ALA A 322 26.67 -1.57 15.85
CA ALA A 322 27.27 -1.73 17.17
C ALA A 322 28.60 -0.96 17.34
N ASP A 323 29.32 -0.74 16.23
CA ASP A 323 30.60 -0.03 16.18
C ASP A 323 30.43 1.49 15.91
N ALA A 324 29.18 1.99 15.88
CA ALA A 324 28.90 3.39 15.62
C ALA A 324 29.50 4.27 16.73
N TRP A 325 30.23 5.32 16.31
CA TRP A 325 31.12 6.12 17.16
C TRP A 325 30.42 6.89 18.30
N HIS A 326 29.09 7.04 18.23
CA HIS A 326 28.30 7.89 19.14
C HIS A 326 26.92 7.29 19.43
N LEU A 327 26.87 6.15 20.13
CA LEU A 327 25.63 5.69 20.77
C LEU A 327 25.54 6.32 22.17
N PRO A 328 24.50 7.12 22.49
CA PRO A 328 24.23 7.52 23.87
C PRO A 328 24.00 6.27 24.74
N GLU A 329 24.70 6.17 25.87
CA GLU A 329 24.71 5.00 26.75
C GLU A 329 23.35 4.69 27.41
N ASP A 330 22.39 5.62 27.37
CA ASP A 330 21.11 5.53 28.10
C ASP A 330 19.90 5.05 27.26
N MET A 331 20.12 4.53 26.05
CA MET A 331 19.03 4.14 25.15
C MET A 331 18.35 2.80 25.48
N ASP A 332 18.92 1.96 26.36
CA ASP A 332 18.34 0.65 26.69
C ASP A 332 17.06 0.76 27.56
N GLU A 333 16.80 1.90 28.20
CA GLU A 333 15.61 2.13 29.03
C GLU A 333 14.41 2.78 28.30
N VAL A 334 14.61 3.28 27.08
CA VAL A 334 13.56 4.00 26.31
C VAL A 334 12.88 3.11 25.25
N VAL A 335 13.19 1.80 25.26
CA VAL A 335 12.88 0.84 24.18
C VAL A 335 11.46 0.25 24.26
N ASP A 336 10.73 0.47 25.34
CA ASP A 336 9.40 -0.17 25.55
C ASP A 336 8.20 0.68 25.09
N ASP A 337 8.42 1.92 24.64
CA ASP A 337 7.34 2.84 24.26
C ASP A 337 7.53 3.36 22.82
N ASP A 338 7.19 2.50 21.85
CA ASP A 338 7.11 2.80 20.41
C ASP A 338 6.27 4.07 20.11
N ASP A 339 5.39 4.50 21.04
CA ASP A 339 4.53 5.69 20.92
C ASP A 339 5.16 6.99 21.48
N SER A 340 6.17 6.91 22.35
CA SER A 340 6.76 8.09 23.01
C SER A 340 7.67 8.88 22.07
N PHE A 341 8.45 8.19 21.23
CA PHE A 341 9.31 8.80 20.21
C PHE A 341 8.54 9.45 19.04
N LEU A 342 7.25 9.13 18.87
CA LEU A 342 6.45 9.54 17.71
C LEU A 342 5.47 10.71 18.02
N SER A 343 5.38 11.16 19.27
CA SER A 343 4.32 12.07 19.76
C SER A 343 4.77 13.48 20.15
N GLU A 344 5.98 13.94 19.83
CA GLU A 344 6.30 15.36 20.05
C GLU A 344 5.62 16.23 18.98
N VAL A 345 4.42 16.71 19.31
CA VAL A 345 3.85 17.95 18.80
C VAL A 345 4.55 19.09 19.53
N PRO A 346 5.37 19.94 18.88
CA PRO A 346 5.68 21.23 19.46
C PRO A 346 4.47 22.12 19.20
N ASP A 347 3.60 22.25 20.20
CA ASP A 347 2.71 23.41 20.30
C ASP A 347 3.62 24.59 20.66
N GLU A 348 3.97 25.40 19.65
CA GLU A 348 4.61 26.69 19.87
C GLU A 348 3.59 27.65 20.50
N VAL A 349 3.50 27.61 21.83
CA VAL A 349 2.99 28.74 22.60
C VAL A 349 4.21 29.50 23.12
N GLU A 350 4.61 30.53 22.36
CA GLU A 350 5.55 31.56 22.79
C GLU A 350 5.13 32.12 24.16
N VAL A 351 5.84 31.72 25.22
CA VAL A 351 5.90 32.50 26.46
C VAL A 351 7.26 33.16 26.52
N LYS A 352 7.30 34.41 26.05
CA LYS A 352 8.43 35.32 26.25
C LYS A 352 8.67 35.50 27.75
N THR A 353 9.81 34.99 28.24
CA THR A 353 10.40 35.49 29.48
C THR A 353 11.86 35.81 29.20
N SER A 354 12.14 37.10 29.19
CA SER A 354 13.43 37.72 28.91
C SER A 354 14.45 37.51 30.03
N LEU A 355 15.73 37.53 29.65
CA LEU A 355 16.97 37.86 30.38
C LEU A 355 17.93 36.66 30.60
N LEU A 356 18.95 36.59 29.74
CA LEU A 356 20.38 36.19 29.92
C LEU A 356 20.95 35.73 28.55
N GLU A 357 21.57 36.64 27.79
CA GLU A 357 21.80 36.48 26.33
C GLU A 357 23.10 35.77 25.86
N ASP A 358 23.91 35.18 26.74
CA ASP A 358 25.12 34.44 26.31
C ASP A 358 25.18 32.95 26.67
N GLU A 359 24.41 32.46 27.64
CA GLU A 359 24.29 31.00 27.88
C GLU A 359 23.26 30.34 26.95
N ASP A 360 22.19 31.06 26.59
CA ASP A 360 21.07 30.54 25.79
C ASP A 360 21.46 30.15 24.35
N LYS A 361 22.49 30.79 23.78
CA LYS A 361 23.03 30.38 22.46
C LYS A 361 23.73 29.04 22.51
N ASN A 362 24.46 28.76 23.59
CA ASN A 362 25.18 27.49 23.75
C ASN A 362 24.20 26.35 24.07
N TYR A 363 23.18 26.61 24.90
CA TYR A 363 22.09 25.65 25.14
C TYR A 363 21.28 25.36 23.87
N LYS A 364 20.87 26.38 23.10
CA LYS A 364 20.17 26.19 21.81
C LYS A 364 21.03 25.46 20.78
N PHE A 365 22.33 25.75 20.72
CA PHE A 365 23.27 25.07 19.82
C PHE A 365 23.45 23.59 20.19
N VAL A 366 23.65 23.28 21.47
CA VAL A 366 23.76 21.90 21.97
C VAL A 366 22.43 21.14 21.76
N GLN A 367 21.29 21.80 21.96
CA GLN A 367 19.97 21.19 21.75
C GLN A 367 19.67 20.95 20.26
N ASN A 368 20.08 21.86 19.37
CA ASN A 368 19.97 21.67 17.93
C ASN A 368 20.87 20.54 17.42
N ASN A 369 22.11 20.43 17.91
CA ASN A 369 23.00 19.33 17.56
C ASN A 369 22.42 17.98 18.03
N ARG A 370 21.94 17.89 19.27
CA ARG A 370 21.29 16.66 19.78
C ARG A 370 20.05 16.27 18.96
N ARG A 371 19.22 17.23 18.55
CA ARG A 371 18.06 16.97 17.68
C ARG A 371 18.48 16.49 16.29
N SER A 372 19.55 17.04 15.74
CA SER A 372 20.09 16.59 14.45
C SER A 372 20.66 15.17 14.51
N GLU A 373 21.41 14.84 15.57
CA GLU A 373 21.95 13.49 15.82
C GLU A 373 20.82 12.46 15.99
N GLN A 374 19.79 12.80 16.76
CA GLN A 374 18.60 11.96 16.93
C GLN A 374 17.84 11.75 15.61
N SER A 375 17.65 12.80 14.82
CA SER A 375 17.01 12.71 13.50
C SER A 375 17.79 11.79 12.56
N VAL A 376 19.13 11.89 12.56
CA VAL A 376 20.01 11.02 11.77
C VAL A 376 19.89 9.56 12.21
N MET A 377 19.91 9.30 13.52
CA MET A 377 19.76 7.95 14.06
C MET A 377 18.41 7.33 13.68
N VAL A 378 17.30 8.05 13.88
CA VAL A 378 15.96 7.58 13.54
C VAL A 378 15.81 7.37 12.03
N GLY A 379 16.31 8.30 11.21
CA GLY A 379 16.27 8.19 9.75
C GLY A 379 17.03 6.96 9.24
N CYS A 380 18.25 6.73 9.74
CA CYS A 380 19.06 5.56 9.39
C CYS A 380 18.42 4.25 9.87
N TRP A 381 17.85 4.23 11.09
CA TRP A 381 17.14 3.09 11.62
C TRP A 381 15.92 2.71 10.77
N LEU A 382 15.08 3.70 10.42
CA LEU A 382 13.91 3.52 9.57
C LEU A 382 14.30 3.07 8.15
N ALA A 383 15.40 3.60 7.60
CA ALA A 383 15.94 3.19 6.31
C ALA A 383 16.36 1.71 6.34
N MET A 384 17.15 1.28 7.34
CA MET A 384 17.59 -0.11 7.47
C MET A 384 16.42 -1.08 7.67
N LYS A 385 15.43 -0.68 8.47
CA LYS A 385 14.19 -1.44 8.66
C LYS A 385 13.46 -1.66 7.33
N GLU A 386 13.31 -0.61 6.53
CA GLU A 386 12.60 -0.67 5.26
C GLU A 386 13.37 -1.38 4.15
N VAL A 387 14.69 -1.22 4.09
CA VAL A 387 15.57 -2.01 3.21
C VAL A 387 15.32 -3.51 3.41
N SER A 388 15.35 -3.97 4.67
CA SER A 388 15.12 -5.38 4.99
C SER A 388 13.74 -5.89 4.57
N LEU A 389 12.70 -5.06 4.74
CA LEU A 389 11.34 -5.41 4.35
C LEU A 389 11.12 -5.39 2.84
N LEU A 390 11.74 -4.45 2.13
CA LEU A 390 11.70 -4.37 0.68
C LEU A 390 12.38 -5.60 0.05
N LEU A 391 13.59 -5.95 0.49
CA LEU A 391 14.30 -7.14 0.02
C LEU A 391 13.52 -8.42 0.32
N GLY A 392 12.93 -8.55 1.51
CA GLY A 392 12.06 -9.68 1.85
C GLY A 392 10.80 -9.76 0.98
N THR A 393 10.27 -8.61 0.55
CA THR A 393 9.12 -8.55 -0.37
C THR A 393 9.52 -8.99 -1.77
N ILE A 394 10.65 -8.49 -2.28
CA ILE A 394 11.23 -8.84 -3.58
C ILE A 394 11.47 -10.35 -3.67
N THR A 395 12.16 -10.95 -2.69
CA THR A 395 12.48 -12.38 -2.70
C THR A 395 11.25 -13.27 -2.60
N ARG A 396 10.20 -12.81 -1.90
CA ARG A 396 8.93 -13.53 -1.79
C ARG A 396 8.09 -13.48 -3.06
N LYS A 397 8.04 -12.31 -3.72
CA LYS A 397 7.11 -12.02 -4.81
C LYS A 397 7.63 -12.40 -6.19
N ILE A 398 8.94 -12.25 -6.43
CA ILE A 398 9.51 -12.48 -7.74
C ILE A 398 9.73 -13.99 -7.98
N PRO A 399 9.34 -14.52 -9.15
CA PRO A 399 9.58 -15.91 -9.50
C PRO A 399 11.08 -16.25 -9.44
N LEU A 400 11.40 -17.40 -8.84
CA LEU A 400 12.78 -17.90 -8.81
C LEU A 400 13.20 -18.36 -10.21
N PRO A 401 14.50 -18.27 -10.54
CA PRO A 401 15.03 -18.85 -11.77
C PRO A 401 14.70 -20.34 -11.80
N SER A 402 13.84 -20.73 -12.75
CA SER A 402 13.58 -22.14 -13.04
C SER A 402 14.56 -22.61 -14.12
N THR A 403 15.21 -23.74 -13.90
CA THR A 403 15.86 -24.44 -15.01
C THR A 403 14.76 -24.94 -15.95
N PRO A 404 14.92 -24.83 -17.29
CA PRO A 404 14.01 -25.52 -18.19
C PRO A 404 14.14 -27.02 -17.90
N SER A 405 13.11 -27.59 -17.29
CA SER A 405 12.96 -29.04 -17.22
C SER A 405 12.95 -29.55 -18.65
N SER A 406 13.94 -30.38 -18.97
CA SER A 406 13.98 -31.19 -20.17
C SER A 406 12.81 -32.19 -20.17
N GLU A 407 11.61 -31.69 -20.45
CA GLU A 407 10.44 -32.47 -20.86
C GLU A 407 10.22 -32.25 -22.35
N SER A 408 11.15 -32.79 -23.15
CA SER A 408 10.90 -33.22 -24.53
C SER A 408 11.96 -34.25 -24.90
N LEU A 409 11.90 -35.40 -24.23
CA LEU A 409 12.35 -36.64 -24.86
C LEU A 409 11.33 -36.92 -25.97
N ASP A 410 11.70 -36.57 -27.20
CA ASP A 410 11.58 -37.40 -28.40
C ASP A 410 11.72 -36.55 -29.67
N SER A 411 12.96 -36.24 -30.07
CA SER A 411 13.37 -36.45 -31.46
C SER A 411 14.90 -36.45 -31.54
N GLU A 412 15.46 -37.63 -31.75
CA GLU A 412 16.83 -37.77 -32.24
C GLU A 412 16.95 -37.08 -33.61
N THR A 413 17.82 -36.08 -33.76
CA THR A 413 18.75 -35.96 -34.91
C THR A 413 19.71 -34.77 -34.74
N THR A 414 20.98 -35.11 -34.52
CA THR A 414 22.21 -34.46 -35.01
C THR A 414 22.18 -32.97 -35.37
N SER A 415 22.98 -32.14 -34.67
CA SER A 415 24.15 -31.43 -35.25
C SER A 415 24.68 -30.30 -34.36
N SER A 416 25.98 -30.39 -34.04
CA SER A 416 26.98 -29.33 -33.88
C SER A 416 26.68 -28.05 -33.07
N CYS A 417 27.39 -27.92 -31.95
CA CYS A 417 28.23 -26.77 -31.58
C CYS A 417 27.64 -25.36 -31.79
N ALA A 418 26.86 -24.89 -30.81
CA ALA A 418 26.82 -23.49 -30.44
C ALA A 418 26.43 -23.41 -28.96
N SER A 419 27.44 -23.30 -28.09
CA SER A 419 27.28 -22.86 -26.71
C SER A 419 26.85 -21.38 -26.70
N VAL A 420 25.61 -21.11 -27.10
CA VAL A 420 24.97 -19.83 -26.82
C VAL A 420 24.60 -19.89 -25.34
N MET A 421 25.23 -19.04 -24.53
CA MET A 421 24.80 -18.77 -23.16
C MET A 421 23.30 -18.47 -23.21
N MET A 422 22.47 -19.44 -22.83
CA MET A 422 21.04 -19.22 -22.64
C MET A 422 20.94 -18.26 -21.46
N ALA A 423 20.74 -16.97 -21.75
CA ALA A 423 20.39 -15.99 -20.74
C ALA A 423 19.17 -16.53 -20.02
N SER A 424 19.30 -16.81 -18.73
CA SER A 424 18.15 -17.23 -17.94
C SER A 424 17.11 -16.11 -18.00
N ASP A 425 15.91 -16.42 -18.48
CA ASP A 425 14.73 -15.51 -18.53
C ASP A 425 14.20 -15.14 -17.13
N ALA A 426 15.06 -15.29 -16.10
CA ALA A 426 14.73 -15.03 -14.72
C ALA A 426 14.91 -13.55 -14.39
N MET A 427 13.91 -12.96 -13.73
CA MET A 427 13.94 -11.58 -13.25
C MET A 427 14.98 -11.35 -12.15
N LEU A 428 15.25 -12.39 -11.33
CA LEU A 428 16.32 -12.40 -10.33
C LEU A 428 17.29 -13.52 -10.66
N ASP A 429 18.58 -13.19 -10.70
CA ASP A 429 19.63 -14.19 -10.85
C ASP A 429 20.10 -14.76 -9.49
N VAL A 430 20.82 -15.88 -9.53
CA VAL A 430 21.32 -16.56 -8.32
C VAL A 430 22.31 -15.67 -7.55
N LYS A 431 23.12 -14.86 -8.25
CA LYS A 431 24.10 -13.96 -7.60
C LYS A 431 23.41 -12.82 -6.87
N GLN A 432 22.29 -12.32 -7.38
CA GLN A 432 21.44 -11.31 -6.75
C GLN A 432 20.81 -11.91 -5.49
N LEU A 433 20.31 -13.14 -5.53
CA LEU A 433 19.80 -13.84 -4.34
C LEU A 433 20.89 -14.04 -3.27
N GLU A 434 22.08 -14.47 -3.68
CA GLU A 434 23.24 -14.59 -2.79
C GLU A 434 23.62 -13.24 -2.18
N ARG A 435 23.65 -12.17 -3.00
CA ARG A 435 23.93 -10.80 -2.53
C ARG A 435 22.89 -10.32 -1.51
N ILE A 436 21.61 -10.64 -1.72
CA ILE A 436 20.54 -10.34 -0.75
C ILE A 436 20.74 -11.14 0.55
N GLY A 437 21.10 -12.42 0.45
CA GLY A 437 21.40 -13.27 1.60
C GLY A 437 22.58 -12.73 2.43
N ASN A 438 23.68 -12.38 1.76
CA ASN A 438 24.86 -11.80 2.39
C ASN A 438 24.54 -10.46 3.07
N HIS A 439 23.71 -9.63 2.44
CA HIS A 439 23.23 -8.40 3.05
C HIS A 439 22.44 -8.66 4.34
N PHE A 440 21.48 -9.60 4.34
CA PHE A 440 20.75 -9.94 5.56
C PHE A 440 21.69 -10.41 6.68
N LEU A 441 22.69 -11.24 6.37
CA LEU A 441 23.68 -11.69 7.34
C LEU A 441 24.51 -10.52 7.88
N GLU A 442 24.99 -9.63 7.01
CA GLU A 442 25.74 -8.44 7.42
C GLU A 442 24.93 -7.57 8.39
N VAL A 443 23.68 -7.29 8.06
CA VAL A 443 22.80 -6.47 8.90
C VAL A 443 22.52 -7.17 10.23
N LEU A 444 22.22 -8.47 10.23
CA LEU A 444 21.97 -9.23 11.47
C LEU A 444 23.21 -9.29 12.39
N LEU A 445 24.41 -9.30 11.83
CA LEU A 445 25.66 -9.38 12.60
C LEU A 445 26.15 -8.01 13.09
N LYS A 446 25.82 -6.92 12.40
CA LYS A 446 26.33 -5.56 12.72
C LYS A 446 25.31 -4.65 13.41
N MET A 447 24.01 -4.88 13.23
CA MET A 447 22.97 -4.02 13.80
C MET A 447 22.82 -4.21 15.31
N LYS A 448 22.61 -3.10 16.04
CA LYS A 448 22.23 -3.13 17.47
C LYS A 448 20.72 -2.97 17.70
N HIS A 449 20.03 -2.27 16.80
CA HIS A 449 18.63 -1.90 17.04
C HIS A 449 17.67 -3.09 16.80
N ASN A 450 17.00 -3.56 17.86
CA ASN A 450 16.08 -4.71 17.85
C ASN A 450 15.02 -4.61 16.75
N GLY A 451 14.35 -3.45 16.61
CA GLY A 451 13.36 -3.23 15.55
C GLY A 451 13.89 -3.47 14.13
N ALA A 452 15.14 -3.10 13.82
CA ALA A 452 15.75 -3.39 12.52
C ALA A 452 16.17 -4.86 12.40
N ILE A 453 16.74 -5.44 13.46
CA ILE A 453 17.10 -6.87 13.53
C ILE A 453 15.87 -7.75 13.29
N ASP A 454 14.75 -7.45 13.92
CA ASP A 454 13.51 -8.22 13.80
C ASP A 454 12.96 -8.21 12.37
N LYS A 455 12.98 -7.07 11.69
CA LYS A 455 12.53 -6.97 10.29
C LYS A 455 13.52 -7.63 9.33
N THR A 456 14.81 -7.54 9.61
CA THR A 456 15.87 -8.25 8.87
C THR A 456 15.72 -9.76 9.01
N ARG A 457 15.44 -10.25 10.21
CA ARG A 457 15.14 -11.67 10.47
C ARG A 457 13.92 -12.13 9.68
N ALA A 458 12.85 -11.33 9.63
CA ALA A 458 11.66 -11.66 8.86
C ALA A 458 11.95 -11.74 7.35
N GLY A 459 12.72 -10.79 6.81
CA GLY A 459 13.16 -10.81 5.41
C GLY A 459 14.06 -12.01 5.08
N PHE A 460 15.03 -12.31 5.95
CA PHE A 460 15.91 -13.46 5.79
C PHE A 460 15.15 -14.79 5.85
N THR A 461 14.20 -14.91 6.78
CA THR A 461 13.33 -16.10 6.88
C THR A 461 12.49 -16.27 5.62
N ALA A 462 11.98 -15.18 5.03
CA ALA A 462 11.24 -15.23 3.78
C ALA A 462 12.11 -15.74 2.62
N LEU A 463 13.36 -15.27 2.52
CA LEU A 463 14.33 -15.75 1.54
C LEU A 463 14.62 -17.24 1.74
N CYS A 464 15.00 -17.66 2.95
CA CYS A 464 15.33 -19.06 3.26
C CYS A 464 14.16 -20.00 2.96
N ASN A 465 12.94 -19.64 3.40
CA ASN A 465 11.74 -20.43 3.10
C ASN A 465 11.51 -20.56 1.59
N ARG A 466 11.77 -19.49 0.83
CA ARG A 466 11.57 -19.50 -0.62
C ARG A 466 12.59 -20.40 -1.33
N LEU A 467 13.86 -20.34 -0.91
CA LEU A 467 14.95 -21.16 -1.42
C LEU A 467 14.77 -22.64 -1.08
N LEU A 468 14.38 -22.96 0.15
CA LEU A 468 14.09 -24.34 0.59
C LEU A 468 12.91 -24.97 -0.17
N CYS A 469 11.94 -24.16 -0.58
CA CYS A 469 10.81 -24.59 -1.40
C CYS A 469 11.13 -24.55 -2.91
N SER A 470 12.37 -24.27 -3.32
CA SER A 470 12.77 -24.29 -4.73
C SER A 470 12.97 -25.72 -5.22
N ASN A 471 12.65 -25.97 -6.49
CA ASN A 471 12.90 -27.25 -7.14
C ASN A 471 14.34 -27.39 -7.66
N ASP A 472 15.15 -26.32 -7.66
CA ASP A 472 16.57 -26.38 -8.06
C ASP A 472 17.47 -26.62 -6.83
N PRO A 473 18.15 -27.78 -6.72
CA PRO A 473 19.02 -28.08 -5.59
C PRO A 473 20.21 -27.11 -5.45
N ARG A 474 20.61 -26.39 -6.51
CA ARG A 474 21.67 -25.36 -6.43
C ARG A 474 21.24 -24.10 -5.69
N GLN A 475 19.93 -23.91 -5.49
CA GLN A 475 19.38 -22.80 -4.72
C GLN A 475 19.13 -23.18 -3.25
N GLN A 476 19.27 -24.46 -2.89
CA GLN A 476 19.06 -24.98 -1.53
C GLN A 476 20.35 -25.10 -0.71
N LEU A 477 21.51 -25.07 -1.40
CA LEU A 477 22.87 -25.05 -0.83
C LEU A 477 23.33 -23.61 -0.64
#